data_AF-A0A357T2P6-F1
#
_entry.id   AF-A0A357T2P6-F1
#
_cell.length_a   1.000
_cell.length_b   1.000
_cell.length_c   1.000
_cell.angle_alpha   90.00
_cell.angle_beta   90.00
_cell.angle_gamma   90.00
#
_symmetry.space_group_name_H-M   'P 1'
#
loop_
_entity.id
_entity.type
_entity.pdbx_description
1 polymer ?
#
loop_
_entity_poly.entity_id
_entity_poly.type
_entity_poly.pdbx_seq_one_letter_code
_entity_poly.pdbx_strand_id
1 'polypeptide(L)' 'RRDFTINAIALDPLKKKLVDPFGGVRDLKRRLVRAVGDPEVRFQEDALRMLRFFRFQSTLGFRGERRTEGGIKPE' A
#
# COMPACT_ATOMS: atom_id res chain seq x y z
N ARG A 1 1.22 3.19 11.80
CA ARG A 1 1.83 2.24 10.82
C ARG A 1 1.22 2.50 9.44
N ARG A 2 2.02 2.54 8.36
CA ARG A 2 1.57 2.86 6.98
C ARG A 2 0.63 1.80 6.40
N ASP A 3 -0.18 2.18 5.42
CA ASP A 3 -1.20 1.33 4.80
C ASP A 3 -0.62 0.51 3.63
N PHE A 4 -0.01 1.17 2.64
CA PHE A 4 0.47 0.55 1.41
C PHE A 4 1.98 0.70 1.23
N THR A 5 2.61 -0.24 0.50
CA THR A 5 4.06 -0.27 0.26
C THR A 5 4.55 1.02 -0.39
N ILE A 6 3.81 1.54 -1.37
CA ILE A 6 4.09 2.81 -2.06
C ILE A 6 4.09 4.04 -1.12
N ASN A 7 3.37 3.97 0.00
CA ASN A 7 3.31 5.02 1.02
C ASN A 7 4.29 4.77 2.18
N ALA A 8 5.06 3.69 2.11
CA ALA A 8 6.00 3.26 3.14
C ALA A 8 7.47 3.43 2.72
N ILE A 9 7.70 4.27 1.71
CA ILE A 9 9.03 4.72 1.28
C ILE A 9 9.41 5.96 2.10
N ALA A 10 10.65 6.03 2.56
CA ALA A 10 11.19 7.19 3.25
C ALA A 10 12.49 7.66 2.58
N LEU A 11 12.82 8.94 2.77
CA LEU A 11 14.10 9.52 2.36
C LEU A 11 14.83 9.96 3.63
N ASP A 12 16.05 9.49 3.83
CA ASP A 12 16.98 10.09 4.78
C ASP A 12 17.52 11.38 4.15
N PRO A 13 17.16 12.58 4.65
CA PRO A 13 17.55 13.84 4.03
C PRO A 13 19.04 14.15 4.21
N LEU A 14 19.68 13.63 5.27
CA LEU A 14 21.09 13.89 5.56
C LEU A 14 21.97 13.03 4.65
N LYS A 15 21.62 11.75 4.50
CA LYS A 15 22.36 10.81 3.65
C LYS A 15 21.90 10.80 2.19
N LYS A 16 20.84 11.54 1.87
CA LYS A 16 20.15 11.53 0.56
C LYS A 16 19.84 10.10 0.09
N LYS A 17 19.46 9.22 1.02
CA LYS A 17 19.29 7.79 0.77
C LYS A 17 17.83 7.39 0.91
N LEU A 18 17.31 6.70 -0.10
CA LEU A 18 15.99 6.07 -0.02
C LEU A 18 16.03 4.86 0.92
N VAL A 19 15.04 4.80 1.80
CA VAL A 19 14.79 3.69 2.73
C VAL A 19 13.46 3.07 2.33
N ASP A 20 13.53 1.85 1.79
CA ASP A 20 12.37 1.13 1.27
C ASP A 20 12.35 -0.32 1.80
N PRO A 21 11.92 -0.52 3.05
CA PRO A 21 11.91 -1.86 3.66
C PRO A 21 10.79 -2.77 3.12
N PHE A 22 9.81 -2.22 2.40
CA PHE A 22 8.63 -2.97 1.92
C PHE A 22 8.58 -3.14 0.40
N GLY A 23 9.57 -2.63 -0.33
CA GLY A 23 9.62 -2.70 -1.79
C GLY A 23 8.63 -1.76 -2.48
N GLY A 24 8.27 -0.65 -1.83
CA GLY A 24 7.39 0.39 -2.36
C GLY A 24 7.87 1.01 -3.66
N VAL A 25 9.19 1.17 -3.87
CA VAL A 25 9.73 1.71 -5.13
C VAL A 25 9.42 0.77 -6.30
N ARG A 26 9.51 -0.55 -6.07
CA ARG A 26 9.17 -1.56 -7.07
C ARG A 26 7.67 -1.56 -7.37
N ASP A 27 6.83 -1.48 -6.34
CA ASP A 27 5.38 -1.47 -6.49
C ASP A 27 4.90 -0.17 -7.15
N LEU A 28 5.55 0.97 -6.86
CA LEU A 28 5.31 2.25 -7.51
C LEU A 28 5.61 2.18 -9.02
N LYS A 29 6.76 1.60 -9.40
CA LYS A 29 7.11 1.35 -10.82
C LYS A 29 6.10 0.44 -11.52
N ARG A 30 5.53 -0.53 -10.80
CA ARG A 30 4.51 -1.46 -11.31
C ARG A 30 3.10 -0.89 -11.27
N ARG A 31 2.89 0.33 -10.74
CA ARG A 31 1.58 0.92 -10.46
C ARG A 31 0.68 -0.05 -9.68
N LEU A 32 1.23 -0.64 -8.61
CA LEU A 32 0.60 -1.67 -7.81
C LEU A 32 0.33 -1.16 -6.39
N VAL A 33 -0.92 -1.27 -5.93
CA VAL A 33 -1.32 -1.02 -4.55
C VAL A 33 -1.23 -2.34 -3.77
N ARG A 34 -0.25 -2.45 -2.87
CA ARG A 34 -0.03 -3.60 -1.99
C ARG A 34 -0.05 -3.15 -0.52
N ALA A 35 -0.78 -3.83 0.35
CA ALA A 35 -0.79 -3.53 1.77
C ALA A 35 0.53 -3.88 2.46
N VAL A 36 0.90 -3.11 3.49
CA VAL A 36 2.02 -3.44 4.38
C VAL A 36 1.55 -4.44 5.43
N GLY A 37 2.07 -5.67 5.38
CA GLY A 37 1.75 -6.74 6.33
C GLY A 37 0.62 -7.65 5.84
N ASP A 38 -0.27 -8.05 6.75
CA ASP A 38 -1.42 -8.91 6.43
C ASP A 38 -2.67 -8.08 6.09
N PRO A 39 -3.14 -8.06 4.84
CA PRO A 39 -4.29 -7.23 4.44
C PRO A 39 -5.54 -7.42 5.29
N GLU A 40 -5.85 -8.65 5.71
CA GLU A 40 -7.07 -8.96 6.47
C GLU A 40 -7.03 -8.28 7.85
N VAL A 41 -5.91 -8.46 8.58
CA VAL A 41 -5.68 -7.78 9.86
C VAL A 41 -5.68 -6.26 9.67
N ARG A 42 -5.04 -5.77 8.61
CA ARG A 42 -4.92 -4.32 8.38
C ARG A 42 -6.26 -3.67 8.07
N PHE A 43 -7.17 -4.32 7.36
CA PHE A 43 -8.49 -3.77 7.06
C PHE A 43 -9.45 -3.86 8.25
N GLN A 44 -9.35 -4.91 9.06
CA GLN A 44 -10.10 -5.00 10.33
C GLN A 44 -9.70 -3.92 11.35
N GLU A 45 -8.41 -3.56 11.41
CA GLU A 45 -7.94 -2.44 12.27
C GLU A 45 -8.50 -1.07 11.86
N ASP A 46 -8.74 -0.85 10.56
CA ASP A 46 -9.13 0.44 10.00
C ASP A 46 -9.77 0.25 8.62
N ALA A 47 -11.10 0.20 8.59
CA ALA A 47 -11.88 0.02 7.37
C ALA A 47 -11.65 1.12 6.31
N LEU A 48 -11.22 2.33 6.71
CA LEU A 48 -10.90 3.40 5.77
C LEU A 48 -9.70 3.06 4.88
N ARG A 49 -8.86 2.08 5.26
CA ARG A 49 -7.79 1.56 4.38
C ARG A 49 -8.36 0.92 3.12
N MET A 50 -9.55 0.30 3.18
CA MET A 50 -10.21 -0.24 1.99
C MET A 50 -10.64 0.89 1.04
N LEU A 51 -11.23 1.97 1.58
CA LEU A 51 -11.56 3.15 0.78
C LEU A 51 -10.33 3.79 0.15
N ARG A 52 -9.22 3.88 0.90
CA ARG A 52 -7.95 4.38 0.37
C ARG A 52 -7.40 3.50 -0.75
N PHE A 53 -7.55 2.19 -0.65
CA PHE A 53 -7.16 1.24 -1.69
C PHE A 53 -7.88 1.55 -3.02
N PHE A 54 -9.22 1.61 -2.99
CA PHE A 54 -10.01 1.93 -4.18
C PHE A 54 -9.75 3.33 -4.72
N ARG A 55 -9.50 4.31 -3.85
CA ARG A 55 -9.11 5.66 -4.25
C ARG A 55 -7.81 5.67 -5.06
N PHE A 56 -6.80 4.90 -4.66
CA PHE A 56 -5.55 4.81 -5.44
C PHE A 56 -5.79 4.18 -6.82
N GLN A 57 -6.69 3.21 -6.91
CA GLN A 57 -7.07 2.63 -8.21
C GLN A 57 -7.79 3.66 -9.09
N SER A 58 -8.75 4.41 -8.53
CA SER A 58 -9.56 5.36 -9.31
C SER A 58 -8.81 6.63 -9.70
N THR A 59 -7.99 7.19 -8.81
CA THR A 59 -7.33 8.49 -9.06
C THR A 59 -5.99 8.35 -9.76
N LEU A 60 -5.23 7.29 -9.49
CA LEU A 60 -3.89 7.08 -10.07
C LEU A 60 -3.85 5.99 -11.14
N GLY A 61 -4.94 5.23 -11.33
CA GLY A 61 -4.99 4.11 -12.27
C GLY A 61 -4.10 2.93 -11.85
N PHE A 62 -3.84 2.77 -10.55
CA PHE A 62 -3.03 1.66 -10.05
C PHE A 62 -3.86 0.39 -9.98
N ARG A 63 -3.21 -0.76 -10.14
CA ARG A 63 -3.84 -2.08 -9.96
C ARG A 63 -3.72 -2.52 -8.51
N GLY A 64 -4.68 -3.29 -8.03
CA GLY A 64 -4.58 -3.94 -6.74
C GLY A 64 -3.70 -5.18 -6.80
N GLU A 65 -2.97 -5.45 -5.72
CA GLU A 65 -2.31 -6.74 -5.55
C GLU A 65 -3.33 -7.79 -5.07
N ARG A 66 -3.35 -8.98 -5.68
CA ARG A 66 -4.35 -10.01 -5.43
C ARG A 66 -4.54 -10.38 -3.96
N ARG A 67 -3.45 -10.49 -3.18
CA ARG A 67 -3.55 -10.81 -1.75
C ARG A 67 -4.16 -9.64 -0.97
N THR A 68 -3.80 -8.41 -1.35
CA THR A 68 -4.39 -7.19 -0.81
C THR A 68 -5.88 -7.10 -1.15
N GLU A 69 -6.28 -7.35 -2.39
CA GLU A 69 -7.70 -7.39 -2.80
C GLU A 69 -8.47 -8.47 -2.02
N GLY A 70 -7.91 -9.67 -1.89
CA GLY A 70 -8.53 -10.78 -1.16
C GLY A 70 -8.73 -10.54 0.35
N GLY A 71 -8.06 -9.54 0.93
CA GLY A 71 -8.30 -9.13 2.31
C GLY A 71 -9.56 -8.29 2.49
N ILE A 72 -10.13 -7.73 1.42
CA ILE A 72 -11.36 -6.95 1.45
C ILE A 72 -12.54 -7.92 1.49
N LYS A 73 -13.09 -8.15 2.68
CA LYS A 73 -14.27 -9.01 2.87
C LYS A 73 -15.52 -8.12 3.04
N PRO A 74 -16.61 -8.39 2.29
CA PRO A 74 -17.92 -7.85 2.66
C PRO A 74 -18.31 -8.46 4.01
N GLU A 75 -18.80 -7.62 4.92
CA GLU A 75 -19.45 -8.09 6.16
C GLU A 75 -20.77 -8.81 5.86
#